data_AF-A0A950IML2-F1
#
_entry.id   AF-A0A950IML2-F1
#
_cell.length_a   1.000
_cell.length_b   1.000
_cell.length_c   1.000
_cell.angle_alpha   90.00
_cell.angle_beta   90.00
_cell.angle_gamma   90.00
#
_symmetry.space_group_name_H-M   'P 1'
#
loop_
_entity.id
_entity.type
_entity.pdbx_description
1 polymer ?
#
loop_
_entity_poly.entity_id
_entity_poly.type
_entity_poly.pdbx_seq_one_letter_code
_entity_poly.pdbx_strand_id
1 'polypeptide(L)'
;VCINGIECPANVTLRFHVHKHHFLHGPLIQSTDSKLPDVPADSWIVVESGSDPAAAARAATSRIVDLLADHWDFAPEHAYILCSVAMKLRLSQVVNEPIFTVSAAMPRQILPERNLF
;
A
#
# COMPACT_ATOMS: atom_id res chain seq x y z
N VAL A 1 -15.83 8.75 6.48
CA VAL A 1 -17.27 8.49 6.79
C VAL A 1 -18.14 9.73 6.61
N CYS A 2 -17.70 10.92 7.04
CA CYS A 2 -18.47 12.18 6.84
C CYS A 2 -18.28 12.83 5.46
N ILE A 3 -18.00 12.02 4.43
CA ILE A 3 -17.65 12.43 3.06
C ILE A 3 -16.30 13.19 2.96
N ASN A 4 -16.14 14.31 3.66
CA ASN A 4 -14.95 15.17 3.55
C ASN A 4 -14.02 15.07 4.76
N GLY A 5 -12.77 15.46 4.57
CA GLY A 5 -11.80 15.70 5.64
C GLY A 5 -11.80 17.17 6.07
N ILE A 6 -10.71 17.59 6.72
CA ILE A 6 -10.42 19.01 6.91
C ILE A 6 -9.88 19.55 5.60
N GLU A 7 -10.75 20.11 4.77
CA GLU A 7 -10.38 20.70 3.49
C GLU A 7 -9.78 22.09 3.72
N CYS A 8 -8.51 22.28 3.35
CA CYS A 8 -7.86 23.57 3.43
C CYS A 8 -6.87 23.78 2.27
N PRO A 9 -6.61 25.03 1.86
CA PRO A 9 -5.54 25.33 0.92
C PRO A 9 -4.19 24.91 1.51
N ALA A 10 -3.40 24.18 0.73
CA ALA A 10 -2.05 23.76 1.11
C ALA A 10 -1.07 24.01 -0.05
N ASN A 11 0.16 24.38 0.29
CA ASN A 11 1.27 24.43 -0.67
C ASN A 11 2.11 23.16 -0.51
N VAL A 12 2.26 22.40 -1.58
CA VAL A 12 3.03 21.14 -1.58
C VAL A 12 4.17 21.25 -2.60
N THR A 13 5.39 20.93 -2.16
CA THR A 13 6.56 20.84 -3.04
C THR A 13 6.79 19.37 -3.40
N LEU A 14 6.81 19.06 -4.69
CA LEU A 14 6.99 17.72 -5.22
C LEU A 14 8.24 17.62 -6.10
N ARG A 15 8.82 16.42 -6.16
CA ARG A 15 9.89 16.07 -7.10
C ARG A 15 9.46 14.85 -7.90
N PHE A 16 9.70 14.90 -9.21
CA PHE A 16 9.30 13.85 -10.13
C PHE A 16 10.54 13.18 -10.74
N HIS A 17 10.52 11.85 -10.76
CA HIS A 17 11.53 11.01 -11.39
C HIS A 17 10.83 10.03 -12.33
N VAL A 18 11.47 9.71 -13.46
CA VAL A 18 10.95 8.73 -14.42
C VAL A 18 11.78 7.45 -14.31
N HIS A 19 11.14 6.39 -13.83
CA HIS A 19 11.72 5.04 -13.81
C HIS A 19 11.27 4.30 -15.08
N LYS A 20 12.19 4.12 -16.03
CA LYS A 20 11.87 3.46 -17.31
C LYS A 20 11.78 1.95 -17.12
N HIS A 21 10.92 1.30 -17.89
CA HIS A 21 10.72 -0.15 -17.87
C HIS A 21 10.29 -0.72 -16.51
N HIS A 22 9.66 0.11 -15.67
CA HIS A 22 9.08 -0.33 -14.41
C HIS A 22 7.55 -0.36 -14.56
N PHE A 23 6.99 -1.53 -14.79
CA PHE A 23 5.54 -1.70 -14.80
C PHE A 23 5.02 -1.71 -13.37
N LEU A 24 3.91 -1.02 -13.12
CA LEU A 24 3.22 -1.04 -11.84
C LEU A 24 1.74 -1.38 -12.09
N HIS A 25 1.24 -2.39 -11.38
CA HIS A 25 -0.17 -2.79 -11.44
C HIS A 25 -1.12 -1.73 -10.85
N GLY A 26 -0.60 -0.80 -10.06
CA GLY A 26 -1.33 0.31 -9.47
C GLY A 26 -0.41 1.14 -8.58
N PRO A 27 -0.96 2.07 -7.79
CA PRO A 27 -0.18 2.89 -6.88
C PRO A 27 0.62 2.03 -5.90
N LEU A 28 1.91 2.34 -5.76
CA LEU A 28 2.84 1.77 -4.78
C LEU A 28 3.55 2.93 -4.08
N ILE A 29 3.55 2.90 -2.75
CA ILE A 29 4.08 3.96 -1.91
C ILE A 29 5.18 3.36 -1.04
N GLN A 30 6.33 4.03 -1.03
CA GLN A 30 7.35 3.83 0.00
C GLN A 30 7.12 4.88 1.08
N SER A 31 6.58 4.46 2.23
CA SER A 31 6.45 5.34 3.38
C SER A 31 7.80 5.49 4.07
N THR A 32 8.16 6.71 4.46
CA THR A 32 9.29 6.94 5.36
C THR A 32 8.89 6.68 6.81
N ASP A 33 9.85 6.77 7.71
CA ASP A 33 9.58 6.67 9.14
C ASP A 33 8.55 7.74 9.57
N SER A 34 7.58 7.34 10.40
CA SER A 34 6.52 8.20 10.89
C SER A 34 6.43 8.08 12.40
N LYS A 35 6.49 9.22 13.10
CA LYS A 35 6.30 9.27 14.56
C LYS A 35 4.82 9.23 14.97
N LEU A 36 3.89 9.23 14.01
CA LEU A 36 2.47 9.20 14.30
C LEU A 36 2.05 7.78 14.72
N PRO A 37 1.34 7.64 15.84
CA PRO A 37 0.70 6.38 16.20
C PRO A 37 -0.20 5.92 15.05
N ASP A 38 -0.19 4.62 14.76
CA ASP A 38 -1.03 3.98 13.73
C ASP A 38 -0.78 4.39 12.27
N VAL A 39 0.28 5.11 11.93
CA VAL A 39 0.71 5.20 10.52
C VAL A 39 1.71 4.07 10.27
N PRO A 40 1.60 3.28 9.18
CA PRO A 40 2.66 2.38 8.77
C PRO A 40 3.94 3.16 8.49
N ALA A 41 4.78 3.27 9.52
CA ALA A 41 6.12 3.79 9.43
C ALA A 41 6.97 2.79 8.64
N ASP A 42 7.83 3.32 7.77
CA ASP A 42 8.80 2.54 7.01
C ASP A 42 8.20 1.27 6.37
N SER A 43 7.27 1.47 5.44
CA SER A 43 6.45 0.39 4.87
C SER A 43 6.30 0.51 3.36
N TRP A 44 6.21 -0.63 2.68
CA TRP A 44 5.68 -0.71 1.32
C TRP A 44 4.16 -0.75 1.38
N ILE A 45 3.49 0.18 0.70
CA ILE A 45 2.04 0.29 0.74
C ILE A 45 1.49 0.21 -0.67
N VAL A 46 0.61 -0.76 -0.92
CA VAL A 46 -0.19 -0.84 -2.13
C VAL A 46 -1.58 -0.27 -1.86
N VAL A 47 -2.18 0.32 -2.89
CA VAL A 47 -3.52 0.88 -2.84
C VAL A 47 -4.38 0.23 -3.91
N GLU A 48 -5.53 -0.29 -3.50
CA GLU A 48 -6.54 -0.87 -4.37
C GLU A 48 -7.88 -0.17 -4.19
N SER A 49 -8.67 -0.15 -5.26
CA SER A 49 -9.99 0.48 -5.24
C SER A 49 -10.98 -0.31 -6.09
N GLY A 50 -12.22 -0.38 -5.61
CA GLY A 50 -13.26 -1.16 -6.28
C GLY A 50 -14.62 -0.97 -5.64
N SER A 51 -15.65 -1.54 -6.25
CA SER A 51 -17.03 -1.40 -5.77
C SER A 51 -17.40 -2.31 -4.61
N ASP A 52 -16.57 -3.31 -4.31
CA ASP A 52 -16.67 -4.15 -3.12
C ASP A 52 -15.40 -3.96 -2.26
N PRO A 53 -15.53 -3.44 -1.02
CA PRO A 53 -14.40 -3.29 -0.11
C PRO A 53 -13.65 -4.60 0.15
N ALA A 54 -14.37 -5.73 0.21
CA ALA A 54 -13.75 -7.03 0.48
C ALA A 54 -12.93 -7.51 -0.73
N ALA A 55 -13.42 -7.31 -1.96
CA ALA A 55 -12.65 -7.56 -3.17
C ALA A 55 -11.41 -6.64 -3.25
N ALA A 56 -11.54 -5.35 -2.97
CA ALA A 56 -10.41 -4.41 -2.95
C ALA A 56 -9.36 -4.82 -1.90
N ALA A 57 -9.79 -5.29 -0.73
CA ALA A 57 -8.90 -5.84 0.29
C ALA A 57 -8.14 -7.09 -0.19
N ARG A 58 -8.82 -8.04 -0.85
CA ARG A 58 -8.16 -9.23 -1.41
C ARG A 58 -7.17 -8.86 -2.52
N ALA A 59 -7.54 -7.92 -3.38
CA ALA A 59 -6.65 -7.41 -4.42
C ALA A 59 -5.41 -6.74 -3.83
N ALA A 60 -5.56 -5.93 -2.78
CA ALA A 60 -4.43 -5.28 -2.10
C ALA A 60 -3.48 -6.33 -1.48
N THR A 61 -4.04 -7.35 -0.83
CA THR A 61 -3.24 -8.47 -0.30
C THR A 61 -2.51 -9.22 -1.42
N SER A 62 -3.20 -9.56 -2.51
CA SER A 62 -2.60 -10.23 -3.67
C SER A 62 -1.42 -9.43 -4.21
N ARG A 63 -1.56 -8.11 -4.34
CA ARG A 63 -0.48 -7.24 -4.82
C ARG A 63 0.71 -7.17 -3.89
N ILE A 64 0.54 -7.30 -2.57
CA ILE A 64 1.68 -7.45 -1.65
C ILE A 64 2.34 -8.81 -1.83
N VAL A 65 1.57 -9.88 -2.01
CA VAL A 65 2.12 -11.21 -2.30
C VAL A 65 2.95 -11.20 -3.57
N ASP A 66 2.41 -10.61 -4.64
CA ASP A 66 3.12 -10.46 -5.92
C ASP A 66 4.40 -9.62 -5.75
N LEU A 67 4.31 -8.49 -5.03
CA LEU A 67 5.47 -7.65 -4.71
C LEU A 67 6.57 -8.44 -3.98
N LEU A 68 6.20 -9.28 -3.01
CA LEU A 68 7.15 -10.09 -2.25
C LEU A 68 7.75 -11.22 -3.08
N ALA A 69 6.97 -11.84 -3.96
CA ALA A 69 7.45 -12.85 -4.89
C ALA A 69 8.43 -12.22 -5.89
N ASP A 70 8.04 -11.14 -6.56
CA ASP A 70 8.83 -10.52 -7.64
C ASP A 70 10.13 -9.88 -7.13
N HIS A 71 10.11 -9.28 -5.94
CA HIS A 71 11.23 -8.51 -5.42
C HIS A 71 11.98 -9.15 -4.26
N TRP A 72 11.52 -10.26 -3.68
CA TRP A 72 12.27 -10.97 -2.64
C TRP A 72 12.28 -12.49 -2.84
N ASP A 73 11.75 -12.99 -3.96
CA ASP A 73 11.78 -14.41 -4.31
C ASP A 73 11.08 -15.30 -3.26
N PHE A 74 10.07 -14.75 -2.59
CA PHE A 74 9.21 -15.55 -1.73
C PHE A 74 8.34 -16.48 -2.58
N ALA A 75 8.22 -17.74 -2.16
CA ALA A 75 7.14 -18.59 -2.63
C ALA A 75 5.79 -17.92 -2.29
N PRO A 76 4.79 -17.91 -3.20
CA PRO A 76 3.52 -17.23 -3.00
C PRO A 76 2.81 -17.61 -1.68
N GLU A 77 2.92 -18.87 -1.27
CA GLU A 77 2.33 -19.38 -0.02
C GLU A 77 3.01 -18.77 1.21
N HIS A 78 4.34 -18.64 1.19
CA HIS A 78 5.10 -18.02 2.27
C HIS A 78 4.85 -16.51 2.36
N ALA A 79 4.76 -15.83 1.20
CA ALA A 79 4.39 -14.43 1.14
C ALA A 79 2.99 -14.20 1.72
N TYR A 80 2.02 -15.06 1.38
CA TYR A 80 0.66 -14.99 1.91
C TYR A 80 0.61 -15.23 3.43
N ILE A 81 1.36 -16.21 3.95
CA ILE A 81 1.50 -16.45 5.40
C ILE A 81 2.09 -15.23 6.10
N LEU A 82 3.14 -14.62 5.53
CA LEU A 82 3.75 -13.41 6.06
C LEU A 82 2.75 -12.24 6.07
N CYS A 83 1.98 -12.07 5.00
CA CYS A 83 0.90 -11.09 4.94
C CYS A 83 -0.10 -11.29 6.08
N SER A 84 -0.48 -12.52 6.40
CA SER A 84 -1.44 -12.80 7.47
C SER A 84 -0.98 -12.35 8.85
N VAL A 85 0.33 -12.23 9.10
CA VAL A 85 0.87 -11.89 10.43
C VAL A 85 1.42 -10.47 10.53
N ALA A 86 1.97 -9.94 9.45
CA ALA A 86 2.72 -8.68 9.50
C ALA A 86 2.13 -7.55 8.66
N MET A 87 1.29 -7.87 7.67
CA MET A 87 0.68 -6.86 6.83
C MET A 87 -0.44 -6.14 7.59
N LYS A 88 -0.51 -4.82 7.42
CA LYS A 88 -1.58 -3.98 7.96
C LYS A 88 -2.51 -3.57 6.84
N LEU A 89 -3.73 -4.10 6.86
CA LEU A 89 -4.80 -3.72 5.95
C LEU A 89 -5.62 -2.55 6.53
N ARG A 90 -5.92 -1.53 5.73
CA ARG A 90 -6.67 -0.33 6.15
C ARG A 90 -7.69 0.10 5.11
N LEU A 91 -8.88 0.48 5.57
CA LEU A 91 -9.84 1.21 4.76
C LEU A 91 -9.40 2.67 4.67
N SER A 92 -9.08 3.12 3.46
CA SER A 92 -8.58 4.48 3.22
C SER A 92 -9.74 5.47 3.04
N GLN A 93 -10.78 5.07 2.30
CA GLN A 93 -12.05 5.78 2.25
C GLN A 93 -13.19 4.80 1.93
N VAL A 94 -14.38 5.11 2.44
CA VAL A 94 -15.61 4.32 2.21
C VAL A 94 -16.81 5.17 1.83
N VAL A 95 -16.57 6.39 1.35
CA VAL A 95 -17.60 7.42 1.15
C VAL A 95 -17.76 7.82 -0.31
N ASN A 96 -16.79 7.48 -1.16
CA ASN A 96 -16.82 7.81 -2.59
C ASN A 96 -17.61 6.76 -3.37
N GLU A 97 -18.84 6.47 -2.96
CA GLU A 97 -19.67 5.47 -3.59
C GLU A 97 -19.79 5.72 -5.11
N PRO A 98 -19.69 4.66 -5.95
CA PRO A 98 -19.64 3.25 -5.56
C PRO A 98 -18.22 2.73 -5.24
N ILE A 99 -17.18 3.56 -5.25
CA ILE A 99 -15.78 3.11 -5.16
C ILE A 99 -15.24 3.24 -3.73
N PHE A 100 -14.75 2.13 -3.20
CA PHE A 100 -14.07 2.03 -1.91
C PHE A 100 -12.58 1.87 -2.14
N THR A 101 -11.76 2.42 -1.25
CA THR A 101 -10.29 2.31 -1.34
C THR A 101 -9.73 1.62 -0.11
N VAL A 102 -8.90 0.61 -0.35
CA VAL A 102 -8.20 -0.16 0.67
C VAL A 102 -6.70 -0.03 0.42
N SER A 103 -5.92 0.07 1.50
CA SER A 103 -4.47 0.05 1.44
C SER A 103 -3.91 -1.10 2.27
N ALA A 104 -2.90 -1.78 1.75
CA ALA A 104 -2.19 -2.84 2.45
C ALA A 104 -0.73 -2.43 2.63
N ALA A 105 -0.25 -2.43 3.88
CA ALA A 105 1.08 -1.98 4.24
C ALA A 105 1.93 -3.14 4.78
N MET A 106 3.08 -3.38 4.17
CA MET A 106 4.09 -4.35 4.61
C MET A 106 5.28 -3.58 5.23
N PRO A 107 5.58 -3.77 6.53
CA PRO A 107 6.73 -3.14 7.16
C PRO A 107 8.04 -3.54 6.48
N ARG A 108 8.91 -2.57 6.18
CA ARG A 108 10.22 -2.81 5.54
C ARG A 108 11.20 -3.45 6.51
N GLN A 109 11.13 -3.13 7.79
CA GLN A 109 12.01 -3.67 8.84
C GLN A 109 11.99 -5.20 9.00
N ILE A 110 10.95 -5.88 8.51
CA ILE A 110 10.85 -7.35 8.55
C ILE A 110 11.31 -8.00 7.24
N LEU A 111 11.63 -7.19 6.23
CA LEU A 111 12.11 -7.64 4.94
C LEU A 111 13.61 -7.35 4.82
N PRO A 112 14.36 -8.15 4.06
CA PRO A 112 15.72 -7.78 3.67
C PRO A 112 15.75 -6.42 2.99
N GLU A 113 16.73 -5.58 3.34
CA GLU A 113 16.87 -4.25 2.74
C GLU A 113 16.98 -4.33 1.22
N ARG A 114 16.14 -3.56 0.54
CA ARG A 114 16.11 -3.47 -0.92
C ARG A 114 15.63 -2.09 -1.35
N ASN A 115 16.20 -1.60 -2.45
CA ASN A 115 15.70 -0.43 -3.14
C ASN A 115 14.95 -0.87 -4.41
N LEU A 116 13.70 -0.43 -4.55
CA LEU A 116 12.85 -0.75 -5.72
C LEU A 116 12.93 0.32 -6.81
N PHE A 117 13.38 1.55 -6.48
CA PHE A 117 13.34 2.71 -7.36
C PHE A 117 14.66 3.48 -7.42
#